data_AF-A0A5N8YXF0-F1
#
_entry.id   AF-A0A5N8YXF0-F1
#
_cell.length_a   1.000
_cell.length_b   1.000
_cell.length_c   1.000
_cell.angle_alpha   90.00
_cell.angle_beta   90.00
_cell.angle_gamma   90.00
#
_symmetry.space_group_name_H-M   'P 1'
#
loop_
_entity.id
_entity.type
_entity.pdbx_description
1 polymer ?
#
loop_
_entity_poly.entity_id
_entity_poly.type
_entity_poly.pdbx_seq_one_letter_code
_entity_poly.pdbx_strand_id
1 'polypeptide(L)'
;MGRASPLHMAVLVRNKEIIQLLIDNGADIDIVARDQFGGTPLQWAVFWGIPDMTEFLVILGADINAPDRNGCTPLCAATVPNGFISEDELKQFEKNRTSLQSFLKSKGAQ
;
A
#
# COMPACT_ATOMS: atom_id res chain seq x y z
N MET A 1 -16.90 8.71 -14.48
CA MET A 1 -15.50 8.56 -14.06
C MET A 1 -15.48 8.61 -12.55
N GLY A 2 -15.05 7.53 -11.90
CA GLY A 2 -14.98 7.52 -10.44
C GLY A 2 -13.83 8.34 -9.89
N ARG A 3 -13.89 8.66 -8.60
CA ARG A 3 -12.93 9.56 -7.94
C ARG A 3 -11.83 8.76 -7.25
N ALA A 4 -10.68 8.62 -7.91
CA ALA A 4 -9.43 8.21 -7.28
C ALA A 4 -8.83 9.39 -6.49
N SER A 5 -8.13 9.11 -5.40
CA SER A 5 -7.45 10.17 -4.62
C SER A 5 -6.10 10.53 -5.26
N PRO A 6 -5.50 11.69 -4.93
CA PRO A 6 -4.14 12.02 -5.35
C PRO A 6 -3.12 10.92 -5.00
N LEU A 7 -3.31 10.24 -3.86
CA LEU A 7 -2.44 9.15 -3.43
C LEU A 7 -2.50 7.94 -4.37
N HIS A 8 -3.69 7.57 -4.86
CA HIS A 8 -3.82 6.53 -5.88
C HIS A 8 -3.08 6.87 -7.17
N MET A 9 -3.19 8.12 -7.62
CA MET A 9 -2.49 8.57 -8.83
C MET A 9 -0.97 8.61 -8.63
N ALA A 10 -0.51 9.01 -7.44
CA ALA A 10 0.91 9.02 -7.07
C ALA A 10 1.55 7.63 -7.19
N VAL A 11 0.80 6.58 -6.83
CA VAL A 11 1.22 5.17 -7.02
C VAL A 11 1.38 4.82 -8.49
N LEU A 12 0.43 5.20 -9.35
CA LEU A 12 0.49 4.90 -10.79
C LEU A 12 1.63 5.64 -11.50
N VAL A 13 1.94 6.87 -11.08
CA VAL A 13 3.10 7.61 -11.62
C VAL A 13 4.41 7.21 -10.96
N ARG A 14 4.39 6.28 -9.99
CA ARG A 14 5.55 5.67 -9.32
C ARG A 14 6.48 6.70 -8.66
N ASN A 15 5.88 7.73 -8.05
CA ASN A 15 6.62 8.84 -7.45
C ASN A 15 6.56 8.78 -5.92
N LYS A 16 7.65 8.32 -5.30
CA LYS A 16 7.73 8.14 -3.84
C LYS A 16 7.70 9.48 -3.10
N GLU A 17 8.25 10.52 -3.69
CA GLU A 17 8.30 11.86 -3.11
C GLU A 17 6.88 12.45 -2.99
N ILE A 18 6.04 12.28 -4.01
CA ILE A 18 4.64 12.70 -3.97
C ILE A 18 3.85 11.87 -2.97
N ILE A 19 4.04 10.55 -2.94
CA ILE A 19 3.41 9.67 -1.94
C ILE A 19 3.75 10.15 -0.53
N GLN A 20 5.04 10.33 -0.23
CA GLN A 20 5.51 10.80 1.08
C GLN A 20 4.92 12.17 1.41
N LEU A 21 4.97 13.13 0.49
CA LEU A 21 4.41 14.46 0.68
C LEU A 21 2.92 14.42 1.04
N LEU A 22 2.14 13.58 0.34
CA LEU A 22 0.71 13.45 0.63
C LEU A 22 0.46 12.86 2.02
N ILE A 23 1.19 11.81 2.40
CA ILE A 23 1.10 11.20 3.74
C ILE A 23 1.50 12.20 4.83
N ASP A 24 2.59 12.93 4.64
CA ASP A 24 3.06 13.97 5.58
C ASP A 24 2.04 15.11 5.74
N ASN A 25 1.22 15.36 4.72
CA ASN A 25 0.12 16.32 4.75
C ASN A 25 -1.22 15.70 5.24
N GLY A 26 -1.18 14.51 5.83
CA GLY A 26 -2.34 13.87 6.45
C GLY A 26 -3.27 13.17 5.48
N ALA A 27 -2.81 12.81 4.27
CA ALA A 27 -3.56 11.90 3.43
C ALA A 27 -3.72 10.54 4.11
N ASP A 28 -4.94 10.01 4.08
CA ASP A 28 -5.24 8.66 4.55
C ASP A 28 -4.58 7.63 3.63
N ILE A 29 -3.69 6.81 4.18
CA ILE A 29 -2.91 5.81 3.42
C ILE A 29 -3.78 4.65 2.92
N ASP A 30 -4.87 4.34 3.64
CA ASP A 30 -5.81 3.27 3.34
C ASP A 30 -7.09 3.81 2.67
N ILE A 31 -7.03 5.02 2.11
CA ILE A 31 -8.16 5.67 1.45
C ILE A 31 -8.74 4.81 0.32
N VAL A 32 -10.04 4.55 0.35
CA VAL A 32 -10.68 3.70 -0.66
C VAL A 32 -11.18 4.52 -1.85
N ALA A 33 -10.71 4.20 -3.06
CA ALA A 33 -11.16 4.86 -4.29
C ALA A 33 -12.70 4.79 -4.45
N ARG A 34 -13.29 5.83 -5.04
CA ARG A 34 -14.72 5.85 -5.40
C ARG A 34 -14.95 5.53 -6.87
N ASP A 35 -14.01 4.84 -7.48
CA ASP A 35 -14.12 4.38 -8.86
C ASP A 35 -14.52 2.93 -8.97
N GLN A 36 -14.58 2.46 -10.21
CA GLN A 36 -15.00 1.12 -10.55
C GLN A 36 -14.01 0.05 -10.07
N PHE A 37 -12.77 0.43 -9.75
CA PHE A 37 -11.76 -0.47 -9.19
C PHE A 37 -11.88 -0.53 -7.66
N GLY A 38 -12.25 0.59 -7.03
CA GLY A 38 -12.80 0.61 -5.68
C GLY A 38 -11.85 0.24 -4.54
N GLY A 39 -10.56 0.00 -4.81
CA GLY A 39 -9.54 -0.40 -3.84
C GLY A 39 -8.76 0.75 -3.18
N THR A 40 -7.84 0.40 -2.27
CA THR A 40 -6.85 1.27 -1.63
C THR A 40 -5.63 1.52 -2.54
N PRO A 41 -4.75 2.50 -2.21
CA PRO A 41 -3.50 2.71 -2.94
C PRO A 41 -2.61 1.45 -2.96
N LEU A 42 -2.58 0.69 -1.87
CA LEU A 42 -1.84 -0.57 -1.78
C LEU A 42 -2.43 -1.63 -2.70
N GLN A 43 -3.76 -1.76 -2.76
CA GLN A 43 -4.42 -2.67 -3.71
C GLN A 43 -4.12 -2.30 -5.16
N TRP A 44 -4.04 -1.02 -5.49
CA TRP A 44 -3.63 -0.58 -6.83
C TRP A 44 -2.19 -1.00 -7.13
N ALA A 45 -1.26 -0.77 -6.21
CA ALA A 45 0.13 -1.18 -6.40
C ALA A 45 0.27 -2.71 -6.63
N VAL A 46 -0.49 -3.51 -5.87
CA VAL A 46 -0.54 -4.97 -6.02
C VAL A 46 -1.17 -5.37 -7.37
N PHE A 47 -2.33 -4.82 -7.70
CA PHE A 47 -3.08 -5.15 -8.92
C PHE A 47 -2.30 -4.78 -10.20
N TRP A 48 -1.65 -3.62 -10.21
CA TRP A 48 -0.83 -3.15 -11.34
C TRP A 48 0.58 -3.74 -11.34
N GLY A 49 0.95 -4.53 -10.33
CA GLY A 49 2.25 -5.20 -10.27
C GLY A 49 3.44 -4.25 -10.12
N ILE A 50 3.34 -3.29 -9.19
CA ILE A 50 4.35 -2.26 -8.96
C ILE A 50 5.07 -2.53 -7.63
N PRO A 51 5.99 -3.52 -7.56
CA PRO A 51 6.60 -4.01 -6.31
C PRO A 51 7.26 -2.90 -5.50
N ASP A 52 7.92 -1.96 -6.17
CA ASP A 52 8.62 -0.83 -5.59
C ASP A 52 7.68 0.17 -4.90
N MET A 53 6.42 0.28 -5.34
CA MET A 53 5.39 1.07 -4.67
C MET A 53 4.66 0.26 -3.61
N THR A 54 4.43 -1.04 -3.85
CA THR A 54 3.83 -1.94 -2.86
C THR A 54 4.67 -1.98 -1.58
N GLU A 55 5.97 -2.26 -1.70
CA GLU A 55 6.87 -2.27 -0.55
C GLU A 55 6.93 -0.90 0.13
N PHE A 56 6.96 0.18 -0.65
CA PHE A 56 7.03 1.53 -0.09
C PHE A 56 5.78 1.91 0.71
N LEU A 57 4.59 1.63 0.20
CA LEU A 57 3.33 1.87 0.93
C LEU A 57 3.26 1.03 2.21
N VAL A 58 3.70 -0.23 2.16
CA VAL A 58 3.81 -1.07 3.37
C VAL A 58 4.77 -0.42 4.36
N ILE A 59 5.97 0.01 3.96
CA ILE A 59 6.92 0.71 4.84
C ILE A 59 6.29 1.94 5.50
N LEU A 60 5.48 2.70 4.77
CA LEU A 60 4.75 3.87 5.27
C LEU A 60 3.58 3.52 6.20
N GLY A 61 3.23 2.24 6.33
CA GLY A 61 2.23 1.74 7.27
C GLY A 61 0.86 1.46 6.67
N ALA A 62 0.76 1.27 5.34
CA ALA A 62 -0.49 0.80 4.72
C ALA A 62 -0.88 -0.58 5.30
N ASP A 63 -2.14 -0.76 5.68
CA ASP A 63 -2.60 -2.02 6.23
C ASP A 63 -2.85 -3.03 5.10
N ILE A 64 -2.09 -4.13 5.12
CA ILE A 64 -2.24 -5.24 4.16
C ILE A 64 -3.61 -5.95 4.26
N ASN A 65 -4.40 -5.64 5.30
CA ASN A 65 -5.75 -6.16 5.54
C ASN A 65 -6.86 -5.11 5.36
N ALA A 66 -6.53 -3.86 4.98
CA ALA A 66 -7.54 -2.82 4.80
C ALA A 66 -8.58 -3.23 3.73
N PRO A 67 -9.86 -3.38 4.08
CA PRO A 67 -10.88 -3.82 3.13
C PRO A 67 -11.34 -2.66 2.25
N ASP A 68 -11.55 -2.95 0.98
CA ASP A 68 -12.21 -2.06 0.04
C ASP A 68 -13.75 -2.09 0.21
N ARG A 69 -14.48 -1.41 -0.69
CA ARG A 69 -15.96 -1.34 -0.66
C ARG A 69 -16.63 -2.71 -0.84
N ASN A 70 -15.94 -3.67 -1.44
CA ASN A 70 -16.41 -5.02 -1.70
C ASN A 70 -15.89 -6.03 -0.65
N GLY A 71 -15.13 -5.56 0.35
CA GLY A 71 -14.48 -6.43 1.33
C GLY A 71 -13.22 -7.13 0.81
N CYS A 72 -12.74 -6.79 -0.40
CA CYS A 72 -11.46 -7.26 -0.92
C CYS A 72 -10.34 -6.52 -0.19
N THR A 73 -9.32 -7.24 0.28
CA THR A 73 -8.13 -6.67 0.94
C THR A 73 -6.92 -6.66 -0.01
N PRO A 74 -5.82 -5.97 0.32
CA PRO A 74 -4.55 -6.12 -0.40
C PRO A 74 -4.09 -7.58 -0.55
N LEU A 75 -4.22 -8.40 0.49
CA LEU A 75 -3.93 -9.83 0.42
C LEU A 75 -4.83 -10.56 -0.57
N CYS A 76 -6.14 -10.25 -0.60
CA CYS A 76 -7.05 -10.81 -1.59
C CYS A 76 -6.61 -10.44 -3.02
N ALA A 77 -6.20 -9.19 -3.24
CA ALA A 77 -5.70 -8.73 -4.54
C ALA A 77 -4.42 -9.45 -4.99
N ALA A 78 -3.59 -9.92 -4.06
CA ALA A 78 -2.36 -10.66 -4.35
C ALA A 78 -2.61 -12.13 -4.77
N THR A 79 -3.86 -12.63 -4.67
CA THR A 79 -4.23 -13.99 -5.08
C THR A 79 -4.80 -14.06 -6.50
N VAL A 80 -4.94 -12.92 -7.19
CA VAL A 80 -5.48 -12.91 -8.56
C VAL A 80 -4.47 -13.54 -9.54
N PRO A 81 -4.92 -14.30 -10.56
CA PRO A 81 -4.04 -15.10 -11.43
C PRO A 81 -2.97 -14.32 -12.22
N ASN A 82 -3.08 -12.98 -12.28
CA ASN A 82 -2.14 -12.08 -12.95
C ASN A 82 -1.35 -11.22 -11.96
N GLY A 83 -1.38 -11.55 -10.66
CA GLY A 83 -0.70 -10.80 -9.62
C GLY A 83 0.82 -10.94 -9.75
N PHE A 84 1.50 -9.85 -10.07
CA PHE A 84 2.96 -9.79 -10.03
C PHE A 84 3.50 -9.77 -8.60
N ILE A 85 2.64 -9.49 -7.63
CA ILE A 85 2.93 -9.58 -6.19
C ILE A 85 2.08 -10.69 -5.61
N SER A 86 2.73 -11.72 -5.11
CA SER A 86 2.12 -12.83 -4.40
C SER A 86 1.78 -12.47 -2.95
N GLU A 87 0.87 -13.25 -2.36
CA GLU A 87 0.55 -13.13 -0.93
C GLU A 87 1.81 -13.25 -0.05
N ASP A 88 2.73 -14.15 -0.40
CA ASP A 88 3.98 -14.37 0.32
C ASP A 88 4.92 -13.16 0.25
N GLU A 89 5.04 -12.52 -0.91
CA GLU A 89 5.82 -11.30 -1.07
C GLU A 89 5.25 -10.14 -0.25
N LEU A 90 3.93 -9.95 -0.30
CA LEU A 90 3.27 -8.90 0.48
C LEU A 90 3.44 -9.11 1.99
N LYS A 91 3.33 -10.36 2.47
CA LYS A 91 3.63 -10.71 3.86
C LYS A 91 5.10 -10.50 4.21
N GLN A 92 6.02 -10.74 3.28
CA GLN A 92 7.44 -10.50 3.49
C GLN A 92 7.73 -9.00 3.64
N PHE A 93 7.08 -8.13 2.86
CA PHE A 93 7.20 -6.68 3.04
C PHE A 93 6.70 -6.24 4.43
N GLU A 94 5.57 -6.77 4.88
CA GLU A 94 5.01 -6.45 6.21
C GLU A 94 5.91 -6.93 7.36
N LYS A 95 6.52 -8.11 7.19
CA LYS A 95 7.52 -8.63 8.12
C LYS A 95 8.76 -7.73 8.16
N ASN A 96 9.22 -7.23 7.01
CA ASN A 96 10.35 -6.31 6.92
C ASN A 96 10.04 -4.99 7.65
N ARG A 97 8.85 -4.41 7.43
CA ARG A 97 8.37 -3.21 8.14
C ARG A 97 8.38 -3.40 9.65
N THR A 98 7.79 -4.49 10.15
CA THR A 98 7.70 -4.77 11.60
C THR A 98 9.09 -4.99 12.23
N SER A 99 9.99 -5.64 11.50
CA SER A 99 11.38 -5.84 11.92
C SER A 99 12.14 -4.51 12.03
N LEU A 100 11.96 -3.62 11.03
CA LEU A 100 12.55 -2.28 11.03
C LEU A 100 12.02 -1.43 12.20
N GLN A 101 10.70 -1.44 12.45
CA GLN A 101 10.12 -0.71 13.59
C GLN A 101 10.66 -1.22 14.94
N SER A 102 10.77 -2.54 15.10
CA SER A 102 11.32 -3.16 16.30
C SER A 102 12.80 -2.77 16.52
N PHE A 103 13.60 -2.80 15.44
CA PHE A 103 15.00 -2.38 15.46
C PHE A 103 15.17 -0.91 15.85
N LEU A 104 14.43 0.01 15.21
CA LEU A 104 14.49 1.44 15.50
C LEU A 104 14.09 1.76 16.95
N LYS A 105 13.03 1.11 17.46
CA LYS A 105 12.60 1.26 18.85
C LYS A 105 13.69 0.84 19.84
N SER A 106 14.43 -0.24 19.55
CA SER A 106 15.55 -0.68 20.39
C SER A 106 16.77 0.27 20.38
N LYS A 107 16.90 1.11 19.33
CA LYS A 107 18.00 2.08 19.17
C LYS A 107 17.68 3.47 19.71
N GLY A 108 16.41 3.85 19.77
CA GLY A 108 15.95 5.15 20.28
C GLY A 108 15.71 5.21 21.80
N ALA A 109 16.00 4.14 22.54
CA ALA A 109 15.84 4.05 24.00
C ALA A 109 17.17 4.25 24.78
N GLN A 110 18.10 5.05 24.25
CA GLN A 110 19.33 5.48 24.93
C GLN A 110 19.31 6.99 25.21
#